data_AF-A0A8C9TG54-F1
#
_entry.id   AF-A0A8C9TG54-F1
#
_cell.length_a   1.000
_cell.length_b   1.000
_cell.length_c   1.000
_cell.angle_alpha   90.00
_cell.angle_beta   90.00
_cell.angle_gamma   90.00
#
_symmetry.space_group_name_H-M   'P 1'
#
loop_
_entity.id
_entity.type
_entity.pdbx_description
1 polymer ?
#
loop_
_entity_poly.entity_id
_entity_poly.type
_entity_poly.pdbx_seq_one_letter_code
_entity_poly.pdbx_strand_id
1 'polypeptide(L)'
;MEKSQNEDAAKAGDEGTQNPQALAALQDGLDSITHNPPIDVESLLPKLVKRRVNALKQLQVQGTHLEAKFYKEVHELERKYSALYQPIFDKRRDIVTGAVEPTDEECAWHSDQEDEEGLAEDLNKKVTVEEDKKEETATEEDPKGIPEFWLTIFRRVDMLSDMLQEHDEPILKHLKDIKVKFSEPDEPMSFTLEFHFEPNNYFKNEVLTKAYRMKSEPDTDDPFSFEGPEIVDCEGCQIDWHKGKDVTVKTIKKKQKHKGRGTVRTVTKQVPNDSFFNFFNPVKVSDGEMDEDSEFTLATDFEIGHFFRERIVPRAVLYFTGEAMEDDESFEEEELEEEEDHDEDGEEDEGEDDSKA
;
A
#
# COMPACT_ATOMS: atom_id res chain seq x y z
N MET A 1 17.76 -85.53 5.21
CA MET A 1 17.98 -85.29 6.65
C MET A 1 18.37 -83.82 6.73
N GLU A 2 17.62 -82.87 7.27
CA GLU A 2 16.52 -82.86 8.23
C GLU A 2 15.47 -81.81 7.81
N LYS A 3 14.25 -81.99 8.33
CA LYS A 3 13.10 -81.09 8.19
C LYS A 3 13.08 -80.05 9.33
N SER A 4 12.36 -78.96 9.04
CA SER A 4 11.44 -78.22 9.91
C SER A 4 11.94 -77.02 10.72
N GLN A 5 11.03 -76.03 10.78
CA GLN A 5 11.01 -74.79 11.58
C GLN A 5 11.84 -73.65 10.95
N ASN A 6 11.29 -72.51 10.52
CA ASN A 6 10.15 -71.77 11.08
C ASN A 6 9.45 -70.90 9.99
N GLU A 7 8.28 -71.33 9.52
CA GLU A 7 7.26 -70.45 8.94
C GLU A 7 6.45 -69.88 10.11
N ASP A 8 6.74 -68.66 10.57
CA ASP A 8 5.85 -67.87 11.44
C ASP A 8 6.43 -66.46 11.65
N ALA A 9 6.18 -65.58 10.69
CA ALA A 9 6.27 -64.12 10.89
C ALA A 9 5.38 -63.34 9.91
N ALA A 10 4.29 -63.97 9.42
CA ALA A 10 3.35 -63.37 8.49
C ALA A 10 1.91 -63.59 8.99
N LYS A 11 1.58 -62.98 10.14
CA LYS A 11 0.20 -62.68 10.59
C LYS A 11 0.22 -62.07 12.00
N ALA A 12 0.22 -60.74 12.07
CA ALA A 12 -0.25 -59.96 13.21
C ALA A 12 -0.27 -58.48 12.79
N GLY A 13 -1.36 -58.04 12.17
CA GLY A 13 -2.14 -56.97 12.80
C GLY A 13 -2.72 -56.01 11.76
N ASP A 14 -3.37 -56.58 10.75
CA ASP A 14 -4.35 -55.87 9.92
C ASP A 14 -5.69 -55.87 10.68
N GLU A 15 -5.78 -55.07 11.74
CA GLU A 15 -7.02 -54.77 12.47
C GLU A 15 -7.02 -53.30 12.86
N GLY A 16 -6.92 -52.44 11.84
CA GLY A 16 -7.28 -51.04 11.91
C GLY A 16 -8.63 -50.82 11.25
N THR A 17 -9.63 -51.61 11.60
CA THR A 17 -11.03 -51.44 11.19
C THR A 17 -11.43 -49.99 11.31
N GLN A 18 -11.60 -49.34 10.16
CA GLN A 18 -12.45 -48.18 9.98
C GLN A 18 -13.81 -48.56 10.56
N ASN A 19 -14.08 -48.18 11.81
CA ASN A 19 -15.38 -48.40 12.43
C ASN A 19 -16.40 -47.54 11.64
N PRO A 20 -17.33 -48.15 10.88
CA PRO A 20 -18.24 -47.41 10.01
C PRO A 20 -19.13 -46.46 10.80
N GLN A 21 -19.45 -46.80 12.06
CA GLN A 21 -20.21 -45.94 12.96
C GLN A 21 -19.41 -44.73 13.44
N ALA A 22 -18.09 -44.87 13.61
CA ALA A 22 -17.22 -43.75 13.95
C ALA A 22 -17.00 -42.81 12.76
N LEU A 23 -16.92 -43.36 11.54
CA LEU A 23 -16.89 -42.56 10.30
C LEU A 23 -18.24 -41.88 10.03
N ALA A 24 -19.35 -42.57 10.27
CA ALA A 24 -20.69 -41.99 10.13
C ALA A 24 -20.93 -40.88 11.17
N ALA A 25 -20.55 -41.07 12.43
CA ALA A 25 -20.66 -40.03 13.46
C ALA A 25 -19.74 -38.83 13.19
N LEU A 26 -18.60 -39.05 12.52
CA LEU A 26 -17.74 -37.96 12.03
C LEU A 26 -18.38 -37.19 10.89
N GLN A 27 -18.97 -37.90 9.93
CA GLN A 27 -19.66 -37.31 8.78
C GLN A 27 -20.87 -36.50 9.25
N ASP A 28 -21.68 -37.06 10.15
CA ASP A 28 -22.87 -36.41 10.74
C ASP A 28 -22.49 -35.16 11.56
N GLY A 29 -21.35 -35.21 12.26
CA GLY A 29 -20.76 -34.05 12.93
C GLY A 29 -20.32 -32.95 11.95
N LEU A 30 -19.64 -33.32 10.86
CA LEU A 30 -19.20 -32.40 9.80
C LEU A 30 -20.37 -31.80 9.02
N ASP A 31 -21.39 -32.59 8.74
CA ASP A 31 -22.59 -32.15 8.03
C ASP A 31 -23.44 -31.21 8.91
N SER A 32 -23.36 -31.31 10.23
CA SER A 32 -23.98 -30.37 11.18
C SER A 32 -23.24 -29.02 11.30
N ILE A 33 -22.00 -28.92 10.83
CA ILE A 33 -21.17 -27.70 10.93
C ILE A 33 -21.47 -26.70 9.82
N THR A 34 -22.17 -27.10 8.75
CA THR A 34 -22.38 -26.26 7.55
C THR A 34 -23.30 -25.05 7.76
N HIS A 35 -23.92 -24.88 8.93
CA HIS A 35 -24.94 -23.84 9.16
C HIS A 35 -24.72 -22.97 10.42
N ASN A 36 -23.56 -23.03 11.10
CA ASN A 36 -23.27 -22.12 12.23
C ASN A 36 -21.76 -22.05 12.53
N PRO A 37 -21.06 -20.91 12.39
CA PRO A 37 -19.76 -20.71 13.04
C PRO A 37 -19.99 -20.19 14.49
N PRO A 38 -19.14 -20.47 15.50
CA PRO A 38 -17.81 -21.07 15.47
C PRO A 38 -17.68 -22.24 16.47
N ILE A 39 -17.74 -23.49 16.02
CA ILE A 39 -17.23 -24.60 16.82
C ILE A 39 -15.82 -24.88 16.32
N ASP A 40 -14.84 -24.86 17.22
CA ASP A 40 -13.49 -25.39 16.95
C ASP A 40 -13.65 -26.85 16.52
N VAL A 41 -13.77 -27.03 15.20
CA VAL A 41 -13.93 -28.30 14.51
C VAL A 41 -12.89 -29.29 14.96
N GLU A 42 -11.67 -28.80 15.21
CA GLU A 42 -10.56 -29.62 15.66
C GLU A 42 -10.88 -30.27 16.99
N SER A 43 -11.46 -29.56 17.96
CA SER A 43 -11.82 -30.09 19.28
C SER A 43 -12.72 -31.35 19.21
N LEU A 44 -13.63 -31.41 18.24
CA LEU A 44 -14.58 -32.51 18.03
C LEU A 44 -13.98 -33.73 17.31
N LEU A 45 -12.82 -33.58 16.67
CA LEU A 45 -12.21 -34.66 15.91
C LEU A 45 -11.60 -35.76 16.82
N PRO A 46 -11.74 -37.06 16.46
CA PRO A 46 -11.05 -38.15 17.12
C PRO A 46 -9.53 -37.98 17.08
N LYS A 47 -8.83 -38.51 18.09
CA LYS A 47 -7.36 -38.38 18.23
C LYS A 47 -6.58 -38.78 16.97
N LEU A 48 -7.03 -39.83 16.28
CA LEU A 48 -6.42 -40.29 15.02
C LEU A 48 -6.58 -39.28 13.89
N VAL A 49 -7.73 -38.61 13.81
CA VAL A 49 -8.00 -37.58 12.81
C VAL A 49 -7.23 -36.30 13.16
N LYS A 50 -7.22 -35.86 14.42
CA LYS A 50 -6.36 -34.75 14.90
C LYS A 50 -4.89 -34.93 14.52
N ARG A 51 -4.34 -36.14 14.70
CA ARG A 51 -2.96 -36.44 14.29
C ARG A 51 -2.74 -36.28 12.78
N ARG A 52 -3.73 -36.62 11.95
CA ARG A 52 -3.66 -36.41 10.50
C ARG A 52 -3.75 -34.93 10.15
N VAL A 53 -4.66 -34.18 10.79
CA VAL A 53 -4.76 -32.72 10.63
C VAL A 53 -3.47 -32.02 11.00
N ASN A 54 -2.84 -32.38 12.13
CA ASN A 54 -1.53 -31.83 12.51
C ASN A 54 -0.42 -32.18 11.50
N ALA A 55 -0.46 -33.36 10.89
CA ALA A 55 0.46 -33.70 9.81
C ALA A 55 0.21 -32.83 8.56
N LEU A 56 -1.05 -32.51 8.24
CA LEU A 56 -1.39 -31.58 7.15
C LEU A 56 -0.93 -30.16 7.46
N LYS A 57 -1.14 -29.67 8.69
CA LYS A 57 -0.62 -28.37 9.15
C LYS A 57 0.90 -28.30 9.00
N GLN A 58 1.63 -29.37 9.35
CA GLN A 58 3.08 -29.41 9.15
C GLN A 58 3.50 -29.35 7.68
N LEU A 59 2.73 -29.99 6.78
CA LEU A 59 2.95 -29.88 5.34
C LEU A 59 2.65 -28.47 4.83
N GLN A 60 1.61 -27.82 5.37
CA GLN A 60 1.28 -26.43 5.04
C GLN A 60 2.44 -25.50 5.43
N VAL A 61 3.01 -25.64 6.63
CA VAL A 61 4.20 -24.87 7.06
C VAL A 61 5.39 -25.10 6.11
N GLN A 62 5.60 -26.33 5.63
CA GLN A 62 6.64 -26.60 4.62
C GLN A 62 6.37 -25.88 3.30
N GLY A 63 5.10 -25.79 2.89
CA GLY A 63 4.64 -24.99 1.76
C GLY A 63 4.98 -23.52 1.95
N THR A 64 4.65 -22.93 3.11
CA THR A 64 4.96 -21.55 3.45
C THR A 64 6.46 -21.25 3.38
N HIS A 65 7.33 -22.17 3.83
CA HIS A 65 8.78 -22.01 3.71
C HIS A 65 9.28 -22.05 2.26
N LEU A 66 8.58 -22.76 1.38
CA LEU A 66 8.91 -22.78 -0.05
C LEU A 66 8.45 -21.48 -0.72
N GLU A 67 7.28 -20.99 -0.35
CA GLU A 67 6.74 -19.70 -0.80
C GLU A 67 7.63 -18.53 -0.39
N ALA A 68 8.12 -18.52 0.85
CA ALA A 68 9.14 -17.58 1.30
C ALA A 68 10.40 -17.55 0.41
N LYS A 69 10.84 -18.71 -0.11
CA LYS A 69 11.96 -18.76 -1.06
C LYS A 69 11.59 -18.22 -2.42
N PHE A 70 10.38 -18.53 -2.90
CA PHE A 70 9.85 -17.97 -4.15
C PHE A 70 9.87 -16.44 -4.10
N TYR A 71 9.39 -15.83 -3.02
CA TYR A 71 9.39 -14.37 -2.88
C TYR A 71 10.80 -13.77 -2.75
N LYS A 72 11.75 -14.47 -2.13
CA LYS A 72 13.16 -14.06 -2.17
C LYS A 72 13.70 -14.02 -3.61
N GLU A 73 13.39 -15.02 -4.43
CA GLU A 73 13.77 -15.04 -5.86
C GLU A 73 13.05 -13.94 -6.67
N VAL A 74 11.77 -13.67 -6.38
CA VAL A 74 11.03 -12.55 -6.98
C VAL A 74 11.72 -11.22 -6.66
N HIS A 75 12.14 -10.99 -5.42
CA HIS A 75 12.85 -9.77 -5.05
C HIS A 75 14.18 -9.60 -5.80
N GLU A 76 14.95 -10.68 -6.00
CA GLU A 76 16.15 -10.65 -6.83
C GLU A 76 15.83 -10.28 -8.30
N LEU A 77 14.71 -10.77 -8.80
CA LEU A 77 14.20 -10.45 -10.13
C LEU A 77 13.78 -8.98 -10.23
N GLU A 78 13.03 -8.46 -9.24
CA GLU A 78 12.64 -7.05 -9.15
C GLU A 78 13.87 -6.14 -9.19
N ARG A 79 14.90 -6.45 -8.40
CA ARG A 79 16.16 -5.70 -8.41
C ARG A 79 16.82 -5.69 -9.79
N LYS A 80 16.87 -6.86 -10.46
CA LYS A 80 17.42 -6.97 -11.82
C LYS A 80 16.65 -6.09 -12.81
N TYR A 81 15.33 -6.11 -12.77
CA TYR A 81 14.49 -5.33 -13.69
C TYR A 81 14.46 -3.85 -13.33
N SER A 82 14.57 -3.48 -12.05
CA SER A 82 14.74 -2.10 -11.61
C SER A 82 15.92 -1.44 -12.33
N ALA A 83 17.07 -2.10 -12.42
CA ALA A 83 18.22 -1.60 -13.16
C ALA A 83 17.95 -1.41 -14.67
N LEU A 84 17.05 -2.19 -15.26
CA LEU A 84 16.63 -2.04 -16.66
C LEU A 84 15.63 -0.90 -16.86
N TYR A 85 14.79 -0.62 -15.85
CA TYR A 85 13.87 0.52 -15.86
C TYR A 85 14.56 1.85 -15.58
N GLN A 86 15.67 1.87 -14.83
CA GLN A 86 16.36 3.12 -14.46
C GLN A 86 16.68 4.02 -15.66
N PRO A 87 17.24 3.55 -16.79
CA PRO A 87 17.47 4.41 -17.96
C PRO A 87 16.19 5.02 -18.54
N ILE A 88 15.06 4.32 -18.46
CA ILE A 88 13.76 4.80 -18.93
C ILE A 88 13.26 5.91 -17.99
N PHE A 89 13.37 5.70 -16.68
CA PHE A 89 12.97 6.70 -15.68
C PHE A 89 13.90 7.92 -15.66
N ASP A 90 15.20 7.73 -15.89
CA ASP A 90 16.16 8.83 -16.07
C ASP A 90 15.79 9.68 -17.30
N LYS A 91 15.41 9.04 -18.42
CA LYS A 91 14.93 9.76 -19.60
C LYS A 91 13.62 10.50 -19.32
N ARG A 92 12.66 9.88 -18.60
CA ARG A 92 11.43 10.55 -18.15
C ARG A 92 11.75 11.79 -17.33
N ARG A 93 12.66 11.70 -16.35
CA ARG A 93 13.10 12.85 -15.56
C ARG A 93 13.68 13.95 -16.45
N ASP A 94 14.53 13.59 -17.40
CA ASP A 94 15.18 14.55 -18.28
C ASP A 94 14.15 15.30 -19.16
N ILE A 95 13.09 14.63 -19.61
CA ILE A 95 11.94 15.25 -20.30
C ILE A 95 11.13 16.13 -19.35
N VAL A 96 10.72 15.59 -18.19
CA VAL A 96 9.92 16.31 -17.18
C VAL A 96 10.61 17.59 -16.72
N THR A 97 11.94 17.57 -16.59
CA THR A 97 12.72 18.74 -16.15
C THR A 97 13.14 19.67 -17.30
N GLY A 98 12.86 19.32 -18.55
CA GLY A 98 13.27 20.07 -19.75
C GLY A 98 14.79 20.09 -19.92
N ALA A 99 15.48 19.03 -19.50
CA ALA A 99 16.90 18.82 -19.76
C ALA A 99 17.14 18.25 -21.16
N VAL A 100 16.17 17.50 -21.69
CA VAL A 100 16.15 16.93 -23.05
C VAL A 100 14.78 17.16 -23.66
N GLU A 101 14.75 17.75 -24.86
CA GLU A 101 13.54 17.82 -25.67
C GLU A 101 13.33 16.50 -26.43
N PRO A 102 12.14 15.89 -26.36
CA PRO A 102 11.81 14.71 -27.15
C PRO A 102 11.89 14.98 -28.66
N THR A 103 12.24 13.95 -29.42
CA THR A 103 12.20 13.99 -30.89
C THR A 103 10.78 13.72 -31.41
N ASP A 104 10.48 14.18 -32.63
CA ASP A 104 9.18 13.94 -33.28
C ASP A 104 8.80 12.44 -33.33
N GLU A 105 9.78 11.56 -33.54
CA GLU A 105 9.59 10.10 -33.53
C GLU A 105 9.22 9.56 -32.13
N GLU A 106 9.73 10.17 -31.07
CA GLU A 106 9.42 9.79 -29.68
C GLU A 106 8.07 10.33 -29.21
N CYS A 107 7.60 11.42 -29.83
CA CYS A 107 6.27 12.00 -29.60
C CYS A 107 5.17 11.32 -30.41
N ALA A 108 5.50 10.52 -31.42
CA ALA A 108 4.54 9.80 -32.23
C ALA A 108 3.82 8.73 -31.37
N TRP A 109 2.70 9.13 -30.78
CA TRP A 109 1.84 8.25 -30.01
C TRP A 109 0.66 7.79 -30.88
N HIS A 110 0.62 6.50 -31.18
CA HIS A 110 -0.53 5.89 -31.83
C HIS A 110 -1.55 5.56 -30.75
N SER A 111 -2.50 6.45 -30.49
CA SER A 111 -3.69 6.07 -29.73
C SER A 111 -4.60 5.24 -30.64
N ASP A 112 -5.26 4.22 -30.09
CA ASP A 112 -6.32 3.48 -30.80
C ASP A 112 -7.51 4.39 -31.22
N GLN A 113 -7.48 5.68 -30.82
CA GLN A 113 -8.40 6.74 -31.23
C GLN A 113 -8.13 7.28 -32.65
N GLU A 114 -6.91 7.15 -33.19
CA GLU A 114 -6.61 7.55 -34.59
C GLU A 114 -7.39 6.68 -35.59
N ASP A 115 -7.79 5.46 -35.22
CA ASP A 115 -8.64 4.58 -36.04
C ASP A 115 -10.12 5.01 -36.03
N GLU A 116 -10.58 5.76 -35.02
CA GLU A 116 -11.96 6.25 -34.93
C GLU A 116 -12.11 7.65 -35.58
N GLU A 117 -11.11 8.52 -35.44
CA GLU A 117 -11.06 9.82 -36.14
C GLU A 117 -10.73 9.68 -37.64
N GLY A 118 -9.96 8.67 -38.04
CA GLY A 118 -9.71 8.36 -39.46
C GLY A 118 -10.98 8.02 -40.25
N LEU A 119 -12.03 7.53 -39.58
CA LEU A 119 -13.36 7.29 -40.17
C LEU A 119 -14.22 8.58 -40.27
N ALA A 120 -13.99 9.55 -39.39
CA ALA A 120 -14.69 10.84 -39.39
C ALA A 120 -14.07 11.84 -40.38
N GLU A 121 -12.75 11.85 -40.52
CA GLU A 121 -12.04 12.73 -41.45
C GLU A 121 -12.30 12.39 -42.92
N ASP A 122 -12.50 11.10 -43.24
CA ASP A 122 -12.81 10.66 -44.61
C ASP A 122 -14.21 11.12 -45.10
N LEU A 123 -15.12 11.47 -44.18
CA LEU A 123 -16.40 12.11 -44.52
C LEU A 123 -16.29 13.64 -44.71
N ASN A 124 -15.35 14.30 -44.03
CA ASN A 124 -15.18 15.75 -44.08
C ASN A 124 -14.32 16.24 -45.25
N LYS A 125 -13.53 15.36 -45.87
CA LYS A 125 -12.65 15.68 -47.02
C LYS A 125 -13.37 15.97 -48.35
N LYS A 126 -14.71 16.12 -48.32
CA LYS A 126 -15.53 16.44 -49.51
C LYS A 126 -16.13 17.85 -49.54
N VAL A 127 -15.81 18.74 -48.59
CA VAL A 127 -16.28 20.14 -48.61
C VAL A 127 -15.13 21.14 -48.35
N THR A 128 -14.60 21.65 -49.46
CA THR A 128 -13.98 23.00 -49.69
C THR A 128 -12.77 23.49 -48.87
N VAL A 129 -11.59 23.46 -49.54
CA VAL A 129 -10.71 24.59 -49.97
C VAL A 129 -10.49 25.82 -49.05
N GLU A 130 -9.22 25.93 -48.61
CA GLU A 130 -8.30 27.10 -48.43
C GLU A 130 -8.62 28.30 -47.52
N GLU A 131 -7.52 28.87 -47.01
CA GLU A 131 -7.31 30.07 -46.16
C GLU A 131 -7.42 29.79 -44.64
N ASP A 132 -6.46 30.14 -43.77
CA ASP A 132 -5.35 31.09 -43.86
C ASP A 132 -4.31 30.82 -42.77
N LYS A 133 -3.04 31.08 -43.09
CA LYS A 133 -1.94 31.17 -42.11
C LYS A 133 -2.21 32.34 -41.17
N LYS A 134 -2.35 32.05 -39.87
CA LYS A 134 -2.15 33.04 -38.82
C LYS A 134 -1.07 32.55 -37.86
N GLU A 135 0.14 33.03 -38.11
CA GLU A 135 1.15 33.20 -37.06
C GLU A 135 0.54 34.10 -35.98
N GLU A 136 0.13 33.53 -34.85
CA GLU A 136 0.02 34.29 -33.62
C GLU A 136 1.35 34.19 -32.87
N THR A 137 2.13 35.25 -33.03
CA THR A 137 3.18 35.64 -32.09
C THR A 137 2.53 35.91 -30.73
N ALA A 138 2.55 34.92 -29.85
CA ALA A 138 2.47 35.12 -28.40
C ALA A 138 3.84 34.72 -27.83
N THR A 139 4.60 35.71 -27.36
CA THR A 139 5.72 35.49 -26.47
C THR A 139 5.18 35.05 -25.10
N GLU A 140 4.76 33.80 -24.99
CA GLU A 140 4.86 33.07 -23.73
C GLU A 140 6.21 32.36 -23.78
N GLU A 141 7.04 32.52 -22.76
CA GLU A 141 8.28 31.75 -22.68
C GLU A 141 7.91 30.27 -22.76
N ASP A 142 8.43 29.53 -23.75
CA ASP A 142 8.21 28.08 -23.86
C ASP A 142 8.43 27.46 -22.46
N PRO A 143 7.40 26.82 -21.87
CA PRO A 143 7.53 26.28 -20.53
C PRO A 143 8.62 25.20 -20.55
N LYS A 144 9.63 25.36 -19.71
CA LYS A 144 10.73 24.40 -19.63
C LYS A 144 10.24 23.10 -19.00
N GLY A 145 10.30 22.01 -19.76
CA GLY A 145 9.87 20.69 -19.29
C GLY A 145 8.37 20.61 -19.05
N ILE A 146 7.95 19.83 -18.06
CA ILE A 146 6.55 19.68 -17.64
C ILE A 146 6.41 20.28 -16.23
N PRO A 147 5.95 21.54 -16.11
CA PRO A 147 5.80 22.21 -14.83
C PRO A 147 4.88 21.44 -13.88
N GLU A 148 5.23 21.43 -12.59
CA GLU A 148 4.43 20.84 -11.52
C GLU A 148 4.08 19.35 -11.72
N PHE A 149 4.80 18.60 -12.56
CA PHE A 149 4.50 17.19 -12.89
C PHE A 149 4.17 16.32 -11.66
N TRP A 150 5.09 16.24 -10.69
CA TRP A 150 4.85 15.46 -9.47
C TRP A 150 3.81 16.10 -8.56
N LEU A 151 3.80 17.43 -8.41
CA LEU A 151 2.80 18.12 -7.59
C LEU A 151 1.37 17.88 -8.11
N THR A 152 1.18 17.84 -9.42
CA THR A 152 -0.11 17.50 -10.04
C THR A 152 -0.53 16.07 -9.68
N ILE A 153 0.39 15.11 -9.66
CA ILE A 153 0.11 13.74 -9.19
C ILE A 153 -0.30 13.76 -7.72
N PHE A 154 0.45 14.47 -6.85
CA PHE A 154 0.12 14.61 -5.42
C PHE A 154 -1.27 15.20 -5.18
N ARG A 155 -1.72 16.16 -6.01
CA ARG A 155 -3.05 16.77 -5.89
C ARG A 155 -4.20 15.91 -6.39
N ARG A 156 -3.90 15.00 -7.32
CA ARG A 156 -4.91 14.25 -8.06
C ARG A 156 -5.19 12.89 -7.44
N VAL A 157 -4.18 12.28 -6.84
CA VAL A 157 -4.30 10.96 -6.22
C VAL A 157 -4.76 11.11 -4.78
N ASP A 158 -5.95 10.62 -4.46
CA ASP A 158 -6.64 10.86 -3.19
C ASP A 158 -5.75 10.57 -1.97
N MET A 159 -5.14 9.38 -1.94
CA MET A 159 -4.22 8.98 -0.86
C MET A 159 -3.06 9.98 -0.63
N LEU A 160 -2.54 10.58 -1.70
CA LEU A 160 -1.45 11.56 -1.62
C LEU A 160 -1.96 12.98 -1.32
N SER A 161 -3.16 13.30 -1.81
CA SER A 161 -3.82 14.59 -1.62
C SER A 161 -4.20 14.78 -0.15
N ASP A 162 -4.66 13.73 0.52
CA ASP A 162 -5.01 13.77 1.96
C ASP A 162 -3.82 14.11 2.86
N MET A 163 -2.61 13.73 2.45
CA MET A 163 -1.38 14.07 3.17
C MET A 163 -0.94 15.53 2.93
N LEU A 164 -1.45 16.18 1.90
CA LEU A 164 -0.91 17.43 1.37
C LEU A 164 -1.57 18.64 2.02
N GLN A 165 -0.76 19.58 2.51
CA GLN A 165 -1.24 20.86 3.03
C GLN A 165 -0.89 22.02 2.09
N GLU A 166 -1.65 23.12 2.13
CA GLU A 166 -1.44 24.30 1.26
C GLU A 166 0.00 24.85 1.31
N HIS A 167 0.67 24.70 2.45
CA HIS A 167 2.04 25.19 2.65
C HIS A 167 3.12 24.23 2.13
N ASP A 168 2.76 22.98 1.82
CA ASP A 168 3.65 21.97 1.25
C ASP A 168 3.78 22.14 -0.26
N GLU A 169 2.71 22.54 -0.94
CA GLU A 169 2.70 22.64 -2.41
C GLU A 169 3.86 23.49 -2.97
N PRO A 170 4.16 24.70 -2.43
CA PRO A 170 5.27 25.51 -2.93
C PRO A 170 6.63 24.81 -2.82
N ILE A 171 6.77 23.85 -1.90
CA ILE A 171 7.98 23.06 -1.71
C ILE A 171 8.02 21.93 -2.73
N LEU A 172 6.88 21.24 -2.94
CA LEU A 172 6.76 20.18 -3.94
C LEU A 172 6.88 20.67 -5.39
N LYS A 173 6.69 21.95 -5.67
CA LYS A 173 7.05 22.54 -6.99
C LYS A 173 8.53 22.36 -7.34
N HIS A 174 9.39 22.16 -6.35
CA HIS A 174 10.82 21.91 -6.53
C HIS A 174 11.15 20.41 -6.68
N LEU A 175 10.17 19.51 -6.60
CA LEU A 175 10.36 18.07 -6.76
C LEU A 175 10.56 17.73 -8.25
N LYS A 176 11.70 17.14 -8.57
CA LYS A 176 12.10 16.78 -9.93
C LYS A 176 11.84 15.32 -10.27
N ASP A 177 12.06 14.43 -9.31
CA ASP A 177 11.97 13.00 -9.55
C ASP A 177 11.66 12.24 -8.26
N ILE A 178 11.00 11.10 -8.40
CA ILE A 178 10.82 10.12 -7.34
C ILE A 178 11.37 8.79 -7.86
N LYS A 179 12.33 8.22 -7.13
CA LYS A 179 12.98 6.96 -7.49
C LYS A 179 12.75 5.90 -6.43
N VAL A 180 12.69 4.65 -6.87
CA VAL A 180 12.74 3.47 -6.00
C VAL A 180 14.13 2.84 -6.15
N LYS A 181 14.83 2.65 -5.03
CA LYS A 181 16.09 1.90 -4.97
C LYS A 181 15.92 0.67 -4.09
N PHE A 182 16.31 -0.49 -4.60
CA PHE A 182 16.32 -1.73 -3.84
C PHE A 182 17.66 -1.91 -3.10
N SER A 183 17.63 -2.69 -2.03
CA SER A 183 18.84 -3.14 -1.30
C SER A 183 19.78 -3.95 -2.19
N GLU A 184 21.07 -3.90 -1.84
CA GLU A 184 22.10 -4.66 -2.52
C GLU A 184 21.97 -6.19 -2.25
N PRO A 185 22.54 -7.07 -3.11
CA PRO A 185 22.44 -8.54 -3.00
C PRO A 185 22.73 -9.17 -1.64
N ASP A 186 23.51 -8.52 -0.78
CA ASP A 186 23.93 -9.04 0.52
C ASP A 186 23.30 -8.29 1.71
N GLU A 187 22.39 -7.35 1.43
CA GLU A 187 21.69 -6.57 2.44
C GLU A 187 20.29 -7.15 2.73
N PRO A 188 19.73 -6.88 3.92
CA PRO A 188 18.34 -7.24 4.21
C PRO A 188 17.39 -6.64 3.18
N MET A 189 16.35 -7.41 2.81
CA MET A 189 15.34 -6.97 1.85
C MET A 189 14.77 -5.62 2.26
N SER A 190 14.90 -4.65 1.37
CA SER A 190 14.44 -3.29 1.59
C SER A 190 14.31 -2.55 0.27
N PHE A 191 13.50 -1.50 0.27
CA PHE A 191 13.50 -0.49 -0.77
C PHE A 191 13.51 0.90 -0.15
N THR A 192 14.04 1.87 -0.89
CA THR A 192 14.13 3.27 -0.50
C THR A 192 13.50 4.13 -1.58
N LEU A 193 12.54 4.95 -1.18
CA LEU A 193 12.02 6.04 -1.98
C LEU A 193 12.96 7.24 -1.86
N GLU A 194 13.42 7.76 -2.99
CA GLU A 194 14.23 8.96 -3.08
C GLU A 194 13.47 10.07 -3.79
N PHE A 195 13.23 11.18 -3.08
CA PHE A 195 12.58 12.37 -3.60
C PHE A 195 13.65 13.41 -3.93
N HIS A 196 13.89 13.65 -5.21
CA HIS A 196 14.96 14.50 -5.72
C HIS A 196 14.45 15.92 -5.93
N PHE A 197 14.98 16.88 -5.19
CA PHE A 197 14.60 18.28 -5.27
C PHE A 197 15.68 19.11 -5.97
N GLU A 198 15.27 20.17 -6.67
CA GLU A 198 16.21 21.24 -6.99
C GLU A 198 16.64 22.05 -5.77
N PRO A 199 17.77 22.77 -5.89
CA PRO A 199 18.11 23.83 -4.96
C PRO A 199 16.91 24.77 -4.74
N ASN A 200 16.45 24.84 -3.49
CA ASN A 200 15.24 25.57 -3.12
C ASN A 200 15.47 26.41 -1.86
N ASN A 201 14.49 27.24 -1.51
CA ASN A 201 14.57 28.16 -0.38
C ASN A 201 14.00 27.59 0.93
N TYR A 202 13.71 26.28 1.00
CA TYR A 202 13.06 25.64 2.13
C TYR A 202 14.00 24.77 2.95
N PHE A 203 14.82 23.93 2.31
CA PHE A 203 15.79 23.06 2.96
C PHE A 203 17.04 22.86 2.09
N LYS A 204 18.10 22.32 2.69
CA LYS A 204 19.38 22.09 2.00
C LYS A 204 19.49 20.77 1.25
N ASN A 205 18.68 19.78 1.64
CA ASN A 205 18.73 18.44 1.08
C ASN A 205 18.45 18.49 -0.43
N GLU A 206 19.27 17.81 -1.23
CA GLU A 206 18.98 17.56 -2.64
C GLU A 206 18.08 16.33 -2.80
N VAL A 207 18.16 15.38 -1.86
CA VAL A 207 17.36 14.16 -1.85
C VAL A 207 16.81 13.94 -0.45
N LEU A 208 15.49 13.73 -0.36
CA LEU A 208 14.84 13.21 0.84
C LEU A 208 14.57 11.72 0.65
N THR A 209 14.87 10.91 1.66
CA THR A 209 14.79 9.45 1.56
C THR A 209 13.81 8.87 2.58
N LYS A 210 13.06 7.86 2.15
CA LYS A 210 12.22 7.03 3.01
C LYS A 210 12.50 5.56 2.69
N ALA A 211 13.07 4.84 3.65
CA ALA A 211 13.45 3.45 3.52
C ALA A 211 12.43 2.54 4.22
N TYR A 212 12.13 1.41 3.61
CA TYR A 212 11.24 0.38 4.13
C TYR A 212 11.99 -0.95 4.19
N ARG A 213 12.09 -1.53 5.38
CA ARG A 213 12.66 -2.87 5.59
C ARG A 213 11.54 -3.88 5.42
N MET A 214 11.83 -4.96 4.71
CA MET A 214 10.88 -6.02 4.40
C MET A 214 11.36 -7.35 4.96
N LYS A 215 10.40 -8.20 5.30
CA LYS A 215 10.63 -9.57 5.72
C LYS A 215 9.84 -10.50 4.82
N SER A 216 10.47 -11.59 4.42
CA SER A 216 9.85 -12.64 3.59
C SER A 216 10.02 -14.01 4.26
N GLU A 217 10.00 -14.04 5.60
CA GLU A 217 10.16 -15.26 6.38
C GLU A 217 8.91 -15.47 7.23
N PRO A 218 8.33 -16.68 7.24
CA PRO A 218 7.15 -16.96 8.04
C PRO A 218 7.44 -16.74 9.52
N ASP A 219 6.45 -16.28 10.28
CA ASP A 219 6.58 -16.18 11.73
C ASP A 219 6.72 -17.58 12.36
N THR A 220 7.54 -17.70 13.40
CA THR A 220 7.77 -18.98 14.08
C THR A 220 6.60 -19.37 14.99
N ASP A 221 5.94 -18.38 15.58
CA ASP A 221 4.82 -18.54 16.48
C ASP A 221 3.49 -18.56 15.72
N ASP A 222 3.43 -17.89 14.56
CA ASP A 222 2.28 -17.95 13.65
C ASP A 222 2.67 -18.12 12.16
N PRO A 223 3.09 -19.31 11.72
CA PRO A 223 3.53 -19.54 10.35
C PRO A 223 2.41 -19.50 9.31
N PHE A 224 1.14 -19.42 9.72
CA PHE A 224 -0.01 -19.44 8.81
C PHE A 224 -0.47 -18.05 8.39
N SER A 225 -0.01 -16.99 9.04
CA SER A 225 -0.26 -15.59 8.66
C SER A 225 0.69 -15.08 7.57
N PHE A 226 1.62 -15.89 7.09
CA PHE A 226 2.51 -15.49 6.01
C PHE A 226 1.76 -15.40 4.67
N GLU A 227 1.63 -14.18 4.16
CA GLU A 227 0.98 -13.87 2.86
C GLU A 227 1.97 -13.34 1.80
N GLY A 228 3.25 -13.27 2.14
CA GLY A 228 4.31 -12.78 1.26
C GLY A 228 5.27 -11.82 1.97
N PRO A 229 6.05 -11.04 1.19
CA PRO A 229 6.92 -10.01 1.74
C PRO A 229 6.11 -8.88 2.36
N GLU A 230 6.31 -8.64 3.64
CA GLU A 230 5.67 -7.56 4.38
C GLU A 230 6.69 -6.47 4.73
N ILE A 231 6.23 -5.23 4.83
CA ILE A 231 7.02 -4.14 5.40
C ILE A 231 6.96 -4.30 6.92
N VAL A 232 8.13 -4.41 7.55
CA VAL A 232 8.24 -4.61 9.01
C VAL A 232 8.70 -3.37 9.75
N ASP A 233 9.31 -2.42 9.04
CA ASP A 233 9.91 -1.23 9.63
C ASP A 233 10.16 -0.17 8.56
N CYS A 234 10.16 1.10 8.95
CA CYS A 234 10.47 2.20 8.06
C CYS A 234 11.39 3.24 8.72
N GLU A 235 12.20 3.90 7.89
CA GLU A 235 13.17 4.89 8.32
C GLU A 235 13.12 6.09 7.38
N GLY A 236 12.81 7.26 7.92
CA GLY A 236 12.84 8.51 7.18
C GLY A 236 14.22 9.16 7.17
N CYS A 237 14.27 10.45 6.84
CA CYS A 237 15.51 11.22 6.82
C CYS A 237 15.32 12.58 7.49
N GLN A 238 16.40 13.11 8.05
CA GLN A 238 16.36 14.45 8.62
C GLN A 238 16.31 15.51 7.51
N ILE A 239 15.27 16.35 7.55
CA ILE A 239 15.16 17.51 6.67
C ILE A 239 15.91 18.69 7.29
N ASP A 240 16.91 19.19 6.59
CA ASP A 240 17.73 20.34 7.00
C ASP A 240 17.07 21.66 6.60
N TRP A 241 15.94 21.95 7.26
CA TRP A 241 15.16 23.16 7.05
C TRP A 241 15.99 24.44 7.19
N HIS A 242 15.77 25.36 6.27
CA HIS A 242 16.19 26.74 6.42
C HIS A 242 15.42 27.43 7.55
N LYS A 243 16.01 28.49 8.09
CA LYS A 243 15.49 29.17 9.28
C LYS A 243 14.06 29.69 9.03
N GLY A 244 13.10 29.16 9.77
CA GLY A 244 11.69 29.57 9.70
C GLY A 244 10.94 29.03 8.47
N LYS A 245 11.49 28.01 7.80
CA LYS A 245 10.89 27.33 6.65
C LYS A 245 10.38 25.93 6.96
N ASP A 246 10.62 25.46 8.19
CA ASP A 246 10.09 24.21 8.69
C ASP A 246 8.57 24.28 8.79
N VAL A 247 7.89 23.56 7.90
CA VAL A 247 6.44 23.47 7.81
C VAL A 247 5.84 22.39 8.71
N THR A 248 6.66 21.47 9.20
CA THR A 248 6.25 20.40 10.12
C THR A 248 6.01 20.91 11.54
N VAL A 249 6.33 22.18 11.82
CA VAL A 249 6.14 22.82 13.13
C VAL A 249 5.50 24.19 13.06
N LYS A 250 4.59 24.47 13.99
CA LYS A 250 3.98 25.79 14.17
C LYS A 250 4.56 26.48 15.40
N THR A 251 4.99 27.73 15.26
CA THR A 251 5.54 28.52 16.37
C THR A 251 4.43 29.29 17.11
N ILE A 252 4.14 28.89 18.34
CA ILE A 252 3.15 29.55 19.20
C ILE A 252 3.87 30.43 20.23
N LYS A 253 3.48 31.72 20.31
CA LYS A 253 4.00 32.68 21.30
C LYS A 253 3.14 32.66 22.55
N LYS A 254 3.62 32.07 23.64
CA LYS A 254 2.95 32.06 24.95
C LYS A 254 3.51 33.17 25.84
N LYS A 255 2.65 34.10 26.27
CA LYS A 255 3.02 35.13 27.26
C LYS A 255 3.01 34.51 28.65
N GLN A 256 4.16 34.47 29.30
CA GLN A 256 4.32 33.97 30.66
C GLN A 256 4.56 35.14 31.61
N LYS A 257 3.67 35.30 32.59
CA LYS A 257 3.80 36.33 33.64
C LYS A 257 4.47 35.73 34.87
N HIS A 258 5.56 36.33 35.35
CA HIS A 258 6.24 35.86 36.56
C HIS A 258 5.37 36.16 37.79
N LYS A 259 5.01 35.14 38.57
CA LYS A 259 4.35 35.32 39.87
C LYS A 259 5.36 36.00 40.81
N GLY A 260 5.11 37.25 41.18
CA GLY A 260 5.96 38.04 42.08
C GLY A 260 6.55 39.33 41.49
N ARG A 261 7.09 39.33 40.25
CA ARG A 261 7.76 40.52 39.67
C ARG A 261 6.91 41.29 38.65
N GLY A 262 5.75 40.76 38.27
CA GLY A 262 4.83 41.41 37.31
C GLY A 262 5.32 41.45 35.85
N THR A 263 6.60 41.16 35.59
CA THR A 263 7.20 41.13 34.26
C THR A 263 6.62 40.01 33.39
N VAL A 264 6.24 40.35 32.17
CA VAL A 264 5.71 39.43 31.15
C VAL A 264 6.85 39.10 30.19
N ARG A 265 7.21 37.81 30.06
CA ARG A 265 8.12 37.31 29.03
C ARG A 265 7.32 36.56 27.97
N THR A 266 7.63 36.74 26.69
CA THR A 266 7.04 35.94 25.62
C THR A 266 7.96 34.76 25.35
N VAL A 267 7.47 33.54 25.55
CA VAL A 267 8.18 32.30 25.25
C VAL A 267 7.61 31.74 23.95
N THR A 268 8.45 31.51 22.95
CA THR A 268 8.10 30.79 21.73
C THR A 268 8.20 29.30 21.98
N LYS A 269 7.11 28.56 21.78
CA LYS A 269 7.06 27.09 21.79
C LYS A 269 6.73 26.63 20.38
N GLN A 270 7.49 25.66 19.86
CA GLN A 270 7.12 24.94 18.64
C GLN A 270 6.20 23.78 19.01
N VAL A 271 5.17 23.58 18.21
CA VAL A 271 4.27 22.42 18.28
C VAL A 271 4.25 21.74 16.91
N PRO A 272 4.02 20.41 16.84
CA PRO A 272 3.82 19.73 15.57
C PRO A 272 2.73 20.42 14.74
N ASN A 273 2.93 20.43 13.43
CA ASN A 273 2.00 20.94 12.43
C ASN A 273 1.84 19.86 11.38
N ASP A 274 0.61 19.67 10.93
CA ASP A 274 0.34 18.72 9.87
C ASP A 274 0.98 19.18 8.56
N SER A 275 1.55 18.24 7.82
CA SER A 275 2.37 18.46 6.63
C SER A 275 2.78 17.12 6.03
N PHE A 276 2.79 17.02 4.70
CA PHE A 276 3.32 15.87 3.95
C PHE A 276 4.74 15.51 4.41
N PHE A 277 5.56 16.51 4.75
CA PHE A 277 6.97 16.29 5.12
C PHE A 277 7.15 15.52 6.45
N ASN A 278 6.08 15.31 7.23
CA ASN A 278 6.08 14.37 8.35
C ASN A 278 6.30 12.91 7.89
N PHE A 279 6.02 12.59 6.63
CA PHE A 279 6.31 11.28 6.01
C PHE A 279 7.79 10.88 6.13
N PHE A 280 8.70 11.85 6.17
CA PHE A 280 10.15 11.60 6.35
C PHE A 280 10.58 11.50 7.82
N ASN A 281 9.64 11.57 8.76
CA ASN A 281 9.87 11.39 10.19
C ASN A 281 8.84 10.41 10.77
N PRO A 282 8.90 9.12 10.38
CA PRO A 282 7.91 8.13 10.78
C PRO A 282 7.89 7.91 12.29
N VAL A 283 6.75 7.41 12.78
CA VAL A 283 6.60 6.97 14.16
C VAL A 283 7.59 5.83 14.41
N LYS A 284 8.35 5.92 15.51
CA LYS A 284 9.32 4.88 15.85
C LYS A 284 8.63 3.78 16.63
N VAL A 285 8.71 2.57 16.12
CA VAL A 285 8.34 1.36 16.87
C VAL A 285 9.26 1.28 18.09
N SER A 286 8.68 1.36 19.29
CA SER A 286 9.41 1.20 20.55
C SER A 286 9.21 -0.21 21.09
N ASP A 287 10.09 -0.69 21.97
CA ASP A 287 9.98 -2.05 22.58
C ASP A 287 8.72 -2.27 23.45
N GLY A 288 7.82 -1.28 23.55
CA GLY A 288 6.53 -1.38 24.24
C GLY A 288 5.35 -1.42 23.27
N GLU A 289 4.18 -1.79 23.77
CA GLU A 289 2.93 -1.75 22.99
C GLU A 289 2.69 -0.34 22.45
N MET A 290 2.49 -0.27 21.13
CA MET A 290 2.12 0.96 20.43
C MET A 290 0.63 1.23 20.69
N ASP A 291 0.24 2.49 20.79
CA ASP A 291 -1.19 2.82 20.80
C ASP A 291 -1.81 2.61 19.42
N GLU A 292 -3.13 2.37 19.39
CA GLU A 292 -3.91 2.10 18.18
C GLU A 292 -3.74 3.21 17.12
N ASP A 293 -3.68 4.48 17.53
CA ASP A 293 -3.48 5.62 16.62
C ASP A 293 -2.11 5.56 15.91
N SER A 294 -1.07 5.19 16.64
CA SER A 294 0.29 5.04 16.11
C SER A 294 0.40 3.83 15.18
N GLU A 295 -0.33 2.75 15.47
CA GLU A 295 -0.38 1.54 14.63
C GLU A 295 -1.08 1.82 13.30
N PHE A 296 -2.24 2.49 13.35
CA PHE A 296 -2.94 2.96 12.17
C PHE A 296 -2.05 3.88 11.32
N THR A 297 -1.39 4.86 11.96
CA THR A 297 -0.47 5.78 11.26
C THR A 297 0.67 5.03 10.55
N LEU A 298 1.23 4.01 11.18
CA LEU A 298 2.32 3.21 10.59
C LEU A 298 1.82 2.32 9.44
N ALA A 299 0.63 1.73 9.58
CA ALA A 299 0.00 0.95 8.52
C ALA A 299 -0.25 1.80 7.27
N THR A 300 -0.83 3.00 7.43
CA THR A 300 -1.00 3.96 6.33
C THR A 300 0.34 4.35 5.72
N ASP A 301 1.38 4.58 6.54
CA ASP A 301 2.73 4.89 6.05
C ASP A 301 3.34 3.79 5.18
N PHE A 302 3.11 2.52 5.55
CA PHE A 302 3.55 1.36 4.78
C PHE A 302 2.79 1.23 3.47
N GLU A 303 1.48 1.44 3.51
CA GLU A 303 0.62 1.44 2.32
C GLU A 303 1.05 2.52 1.32
N ILE A 304 1.30 3.75 1.78
CA ILE A 304 1.82 4.84 0.94
C ILE A 304 3.17 4.45 0.33
N GLY A 305 4.05 3.84 1.12
CA GLY A 305 5.35 3.35 0.66
C GLY A 305 5.23 2.33 -0.46
N HIS A 306 4.32 1.37 -0.30
CA HIS A 306 4.01 0.36 -1.31
C HIS A 306 3.38 0.98 -2.57
N PHE A 307 2.45 1.92 -2.39
CA PHE A 307 1.76 2.62 -3.46
C PHE A 307 2.71 3.44 -4.34
N PHE A 308 3.67 4.14 -3.73
CA PHE A 308 4.74 4.81 -4.50
C PHE A 308 5.56 3.84 -5.32
N ARG A 309 5.94 2.71 -4.71
CA ARG A 309 6.81 1.70 -5.32
C ARG A 309 6.14 0.99 -6.50
N GLU A 310 4.91 0.53 -6.31
CA GLU A 310 4.22 -0.37 -7.25
C GLU A 310 3.35 0.36 -8.27
N ARG A 311 2.76 1.51 -7.91
CA ARG A 311 1.82 2.24 -8.79
C ARG A 311 2.38 3.57 -9.29
N ILE A 312 2.66 4.51 -8.39
CA ILE A 312 2.96 5.90 -8.78
C ILE A 312 4.25 6.00 -9.59
N VAL A 313 5.37 5.45 -9.11
CA VAL A 313 6.66 5.59 -9.83
C VAL A 313 6.62 4.89 -11.19
N PRO A 314 6.13 3.66 -11.35
CA PRO A 314 6.07 3.01 -12.66
C PRO A 314 5.12 3.69 -13.66
N ARG A 315 3.99 4.25 -13.18
CA ARG A 315 2.91 4.79 -14.02
C ARG A 315 2.72 6.31 -13.90
N ALA A 316 3.75 7.05 -13.47
CA ALA A 316 3.64 8.47 -13.13
C ALA A 316 2.95 9.33 -14.19
N VAL A 317 3.21 9.09 -15.49
CA VAL A 317 2.58 9.85 -16.58
C VAL A 317 1.06 9.63 -16.64
N LEU A 318 0.58 8.41 -16.37
CA LEU A 318 -0.85 8.07 -16.38
C LEU A 318 -1.58 8.70 -15.19
N TYR A 319 -0.92 8.80 -14.04
CA TYR A 319 -1.45 9.56 -12.90
C TYR A 319 -1.47 11.07 -13.16
N PHE A 320 -0.47 11.57 -13.89
CA PHE A 320 -0.44 12.97 -14.31
C PHE A 320 -1.55 13.29 -15.31
N THR A 321 -1.80 12.44 -16.31
CA THR A 321 -2.89 12.63 -17.29
C THR A 321 -4.26 12.32 -16.71
N GLY A 322 -4.33 11.42 -15.73
CA GLY A 322 -5.54 10.98 -15.03
C GLY A 322 -6.08 9.62 -15.46
N GLU A 323 -5.46 8.98 -16.46
CA GLU A 323 -5.87 7.66 -16.98
C GLU A 323 -5.74 6.53 -15.94
N ALA A 324 -4.81 6.65 -14.99
CA ALA A 324 -4.62 5.65 -13.94
C ALA A 324 -5.50 5.87 -12.70
N MET A 325 -6.34 6.91 -12.68
CA MET A 325 -7.18 7.21 -11.51
C MET A 325 -8.48 6.40 -11.49
N GLU A 326 -9.02 6.04 -12.67
CA GLU A 326 -10.21 5.18 -12.79
C GLU A 326 -9.95 3.75 -12.24
N ASP A 327 -8.69 3.30 -12.22
CA ASP A 327 -8.30 1.99 -11.67
C ASP A 327 -8.31 1.98 -10.12
N ASP A 328 -8.11 3.13 -9.46
CA ASP A 328 -8.08 3.24 -7.99
C ASP A 328 -9.50 3.22 -7.38
N GLU A 329 -10.53 3.70 -8.08
CA GLU A 329 -11.95 3.64 -7.66
C GLU A 329 -12.52 2.20 -7.69
N SER A 330 -11.87 1.25 -8.36
CA SER A 330 -12.31 -0.16 -8.40
C SER A 330 -12.07 -0.94 -7.09
N PHE A 331 -11.41 -0.30 -6.12
CA PHE A 331 -11.14 -0.81 -4.77
C PHE A 331 -11.98 -0.09 -3.70
N GLU A 332 -13.07 0.60 -4.06
CA GLU A 332 -14.14 0.87 -3.08
C GLU A 332 -14.71 -0.49 -2.63
N GLU A 333 -14.11 -1.00 -1.56
CA GLU A 333 -14.71 -1.94 -0.63
C GLU A 333 -16.15 -1.47 -0.42
N GLU A 334 -17.15 -2.26 -0.84
CA GLU A 334 -18.55 -2.01 -0.54
C GLU A 334 -18.61 -1.63 0.95
N GLU A 335 -18.81 -0.34 1.25
CA GLU A 335 -19.17 0.10 2.59
C GLU A 335 -20.38 -0.76 2.95
N LEU A 336 -20.14 -1.78 3.79
CA LEU A 336 -21.21 -2.51 4.43
C LEU A 336 -21.91 -1.46 5.28
N GLU A 337 -22.93 -0.81 4.70
CA GLU A 337 -23.90 -0.02 5.42
C GLU A 337 -24.34 -0.89 6.60
N GLU A 338 -23.86 -0.55 7.80
CA GLU A 338 -24.40 -1.10 9.04
C GLU A 338 -25.88 -0.70 9.03
N GLU A 339 -26.75 -1.60 8.56
CA GLU A 339 -28.18 -1.45 8.74
C GLU A 339 -28.43 -1.39 10.26
N GLU A 340 -28.59 -0.17 10.78
CA GLU A 340 -29.14 0.06 12.10
C GLU A 340 -30.54 -0.59 12.13
N ASP A 341 -30.60 -1.80 12.68
CA ASP A 341 -31.81 -2.55 12.98
C ASP A 341 -32.69 -1.71 13.91
N HIS A 342 -33.57 -0.91 13.31
CA HIS A 342 -34.55 -0.11 14.02
C HIS A 342 -35.72 -1.05 14.35
N ASP A 343 -35.62 -1.77 15.48
CA ASP A 343 -36.68 -2.60 16.03
C ASP A 343 -37.97 -1.76 16.24
N GLU A 344 -38.88 -1.85 15.27
CA GLU A 344 -40.25 -1.34 15.32
C GLU A 344 -41.17 -2.46 15.86
N ASP A 345 -41.07 -2.80 17.14
CA ASP A 345 -42.07 -3.66 17.79
C ASP A 345 -43.26 -2.82 18.27
N GLY A 346 -44.15 -2.53 17.33
CA GLY A 346 -45.53 -2.14 17.57
C GLY A 346 -46.47 -3.32 17.35
N GLU A 347 -46.89 -3.98 18.43
CA GLU A 347 -48.09 -4.82 18.43
C GLU A 347 -49.00 -4.36 19.58
N GLU A 348 -50.01 -3.58 19.22
CA GLU A 348 -51.25 -3.46 19.98
C GLU A 348 -52.09 -4.72 19.75
N ASP A 349 -52.55 -5.38 20.81
CA ASP A 349 -53.88 -6.00 20.78
C ASP A 349 -54.57 -5.90 22.14
N GLU A 350 -55.82 -5.46 22.05
CA GLU A 350 -56.75 -5.17 23.13
C GLU A 350 -57.43 -6.46 23.63
N GLY A 351 -57.92 -6.43 24.88
CA GLY A 351 -59.19 -7.12 25.18
C GLY A 351 -59.32 -7.86 26.51
N GLU A 352 -60.17 -7.28 27.36
CA GLU A 352 -61.07 -7.93 28.35
C GLU A 352 -60.45 -8.60 29.60
N ASP A 353 -61.08 -8.64 30.77
CA ASP A 353 -62.15 -7.91 31.46
C ASP A 353 -62.14 -8.47 32.90
N ASP A 354 -62.59 -7.66 33.85
CA ASP A 354 -63.14 -7.95 35.18
C ASP A 354 -62.45 -8.98 36.12
N SER A 355 -62.13 -8.53 37.34
CA SER A 355 -62.75 -9.06 38.58
C SER A 355 -62.07 -8.54 39.86
N LYS A 356 -62.85 -7.75 40.60
CA LYS A 356 -62.88 -7.57 42.06
C LYS A 356 -61.93 -8.44 42.92
N ALA A 357 -61.24 -7.78 43.86
CA ALA A 357 -61.51 -7.88 45.32
C ALA A 357 -60.72 -6.83 46.10
#